data_AF-A0A090I1S8-F1
#
_entry.id   AF-A0A090I1S8-F1
#
_cell.length_a   1.000
_cell.length_b   1.000
_cell.length_c   1.000
_cell.angle_alpha   90.00
_cell.angle_beta   90.00
_cell.angle_gamma   90.00
#
_symmetry.space_group_name_H-M   'P 1'
#
loop_
_entity.id
_entity.type
_entity.pdbx_description
1 polymer ?
#
loop_
_entity_poly.entity_id
_entity_poly.type
_entity_poly.pdbx_seq_one_letter_code
_entity_poly.pdbx_strand_id
1 'polypeptide(L)'
;MSFPRLIVTLLAVVAIIIMYFAILFTLIKKNINKLYKLFEENDAFSYKKAISRDDLNAKAQSFLERAIVKRNYAADAFEFLIKSNIIKGTEDRFYFDMKNLKSTKSNANFLMQYILKDLP
;
A
#
# COMPACT_ATOMS: atom_id res chain seq x y z
N MET A 1 -11.97 -34.79 20.30
CA MET A 1 -12.01 -34.35 18.88
C MET A 1 -11.14 -35.34 18.10
N SER A 2 -11.63 -35.95 17.00
CA SER A 2 -10.81 -36.93 16.27
C SER A 2 -9.68 -36.23 15.51
N PHE A 3 -8.50 -36.85 15.48
CA PHE A 3 -7.30 -36.35 14.78
C PHE A 3 -7.56 -35.77 13.38
N PRO A 4 -8.36 -36.40 12.49
CA PRO A 4 -8.67 -35.83 11.17
C PRO A 4 -9.47 -34.52 11.24
N ARG A 5 -10.36 -34.34 12.22
CA ARG A 5 -11.12 -33.10 12.37
C ARG A 5 -10.23 -31.94 12.79
N LEU A 6 -9.20 -32.19 13.61
CA LEU A 6 -8.22 -31.16 14.01
C LEU A 6 -7.44 -30.62 12.81
N ILE A 7 -6.99 -31.50 11.91
CA ILE A 7 -6.26 -31.11 10.70
C ILE A 7 -7.14 -30.25 9.78
N VAL A 8 -8.39 -30.67 9.55
CA VAL A 8 -9.34 -29.91 8.73
C VAL A 8 -9.62 -28.54 9.33
N THR A 9 -9.83 -28.45 10.66
CA THR A 9 -10.02 -27.16 11.33
C THR A 9 -8.79 -26.27 11.21
N LEU A 10 -7.58 -26.81 11.38
CA LEU A 10 -6.34 -26.05 11.23
C LEU A 10 -6.19 -25.50 9.79
N LEU A 11 -6.43 -26.33 8.78
CA LEU A 11 -6.38 -25.91 7.38
C LEU A 11 -7.43 -24.84 7.07
N ALA A 12 -8.63 -24.94 7.64
CA ALA A 12 -9.66 -23.93 7.49
C ALA A 12 -9.24 -22.58 8.09
N VAL A 13 -8.62 -22.58 9.28
CA VAL A 13 -8.09 -21.36 9.91
C VAL A 13 -6.99 -20.74 9.05
N VAL A 14 -6.05 -21.54 8.57
CA VAL A 14 -4.98 -21.07 7.67
C VAL A 14 -5.56 -20.46 6.39
N ALA A 15 -6.55 -21.10 5.78
CA ALA A 15 -7.21 -20.58 4.57
C ALA A 15 -7.89 -19.23 4.81
N ILE A 16 -8.57 -19.05 5.96
CA ILE A 16 -9.20 -17.78 6.34
C ILE A 16 -8.14 -16.68 6.50
N ILE A 17 -7.01 -16.99 7.15
CA ILE A 17 -5.91 -16.04 7.33
C ILE A 17 -5.32 -15.62 5.96
N ILE A 18 -5.07 -16.56 5.07
CA ILE A 18 -4.58 -16.27 3.71
C ILE A 18 -5.57 -15.37 2.96
N MET A 19 -6.86 -15.70 3.02
CA MET A 19 -7.91 -14.91 2.37
C MET A 19 -7.96 -13.47 2.93
N TYR A 20 -7.85 -13.31 4.24
CA TYR A 20 -7.79 -12.00 4.88
C TYR A 20 -6.63 -11.15 4.37
N PHE A 21 -5.42 -11.72 4.31
CA PHE A 21 -4.26 -11.01 3.77
C PHE A 21 -4.39 -10.70 2.28
N ALA A 22 -4.96 -11.61 1.48
CA ALA A 22 -5.19 -11.36 0.05
C ALA A 22 -6.11 -10.15 -0.20
N ILE A 23 -7.17 -10.01 0.61
CA ILE A 23 -8.06 -8.85 0.58
C ILE A 23 -7.29 -7.58 0.95
N LEU A 24 -6.50 -7.61 2.02
CA LEU A 24 -5.68 -6.46 2.44
C LEU A 24 -4.71 -6.00 1.35
N PHE A 25 -3.96 -6.93 0.75
CA PHE A 25 -3.01 -6.59 -0.32
C PHE A 25 -3.70 -5.99 -1.55
N THR A 26 -4.88 -6.49 -1.91
CA THR A 26 -5.69 -5.93 -3.00
C THR A 26 -6.11 -4.48 -2.71
N LEU A 27 -6.48 -4.19 -1.46
CA LEU A 27 -6.88 -2.84 -1.04
C LEU A 27 -5.70 -1.88 -0.99
N ILE A 28 -4.54 -2.31 -0.49
CA ILE A 28 -3.30 -1.52 -0.50
C ILE A 28 -2.90 -1.21 -1.95
N LYS A 29 -2.86 -2.22 -2.82
CA LYS A 29 -2.57 -2.07 -4.25
C LYS A 29 -3.46 -1.01 -4.90
N LYS A 30 -4.77 -1.07 -4.67
CA LYS A 30 -5.73 -0.08 -5.20
C LYS A 30 -5.40 1.35 -4.74
N ASN A 31 -4.97 1.53 -3.50
CA ASN A 31 -4.63 2.85 -2.97
C ASN A 31 -3.25 3.33 -3.43
N ILE A 32 -2.29 2.43 -3.64
CA ILE A 32 -1.00 2.76 -4.28
C ILE A 32 -1.22 3.32 -5.68
N ASN A 33 -2.07 2.69 -6.49
CA ASN A 33 -2.38 3.18 -7.83
C ASN A 33 -3.06 4.56 -7.79
N LYS A 34 -3.90 4.83 -6.78
CA LYS A 34 -4.50 6.15 -6.59
C LYS A 34 -3.46 7.20 -6.19
N LEU A 35 -2.58 6.88 -5.25
CA LEU A 35 -1.49 7.77 -4.85
C LEU A 35 -0.59 8.08 -6.04
N TYR A 36 -0.21 7.07 -6.81
CA TYR A 36 0.58 7.25 -8.04
C TYR A 36 -0.07 8.25 -9.00
N LYS A 37 -1.39 8.12 -9.26
CA LYS A 37 -2.12 9.07 -10.09
C LYS A 37 -2.07 10.50 -9.55
N LEU A 38 -2.18 10.68 -8.23
CA LEU A 38 -2.03 12.01 -7.62
C LEU A 38 -0.61 12.58 -7.80
N PHE A 39 0.43 11.75 -7.68
CA PHE A 39 1.80 12.17 -8.00
C PHE A 39 1.96 12.54 -9.48
N GLU A 40 1.33 11.77 -10.38
CA GLU A 40 1.36 11.99 -11.83
C GLU A 40 0.62 13.28 -12.22
N GLU A 41 -0.58 13.50 -11.71
CA GLU A 41 -1.42 14.69 -11.95
C GLU A 41 -0.72 15.98 -11.48
N ASN A 42 0.10 15.90 -10.44
CA ASN A 42 0.87 17.03 -9.91
C ASN A 42 2.32 17.08 -10.41
N ASP A 43 2.72 16.20 -11.34
CA ASP A 43 4.09 16.08 -11.86
C ASP A 43 5.17 15.97 -10.76
N ALA A 44 4.80 15.30 -9.68
CA ALA A 44 5.57 15.21 -8.44
C ALA A 44 6.57 14.05 -8.47
N PHE A 45 7.36 13.97 -9.55
CA PHE A 45 8.42 12.97 -9.76
C PHE A 45 9.82 13.46 -9.40
N SER A 46 9.92 14.66 -8.84
CA SER A 46 11.18 15.27 -8.45
C SER A 46 11.02 16.08 -7.18
N TYR A 47 12.12 16.25 -6.43
CA TYR A 47 12.14 17.05 -5.22
C TYR A 47 11.59 18.48 -5.41
N LYS A 48 11.86 19.11 -6.57
CA LYS A 48 11.37 20.46 -6.88
C LYS A 48 9.86 20.54 -7.04
N LYS A 49 9.22 19.43 -7.39
CA LYS A 49 7.77 19.30 -7.60
C LYS A 49 7.10 18.49 -6.49
N ALA A 50 7.75 18.36 -5.34
CA ALA A 50 7.21 17.59 -4.22
C ALA A 50 5.90 18.21 -3.71
N ILE A 51 4.91 17.36 -3.46
CA ILE A 51 3.56 17.71 -3.03
C ILE A 51 3.34 17.39 -1.57
N SER A 52 2.41 18.10 -0.93
CA SER A 52 2.16 17.91 0.48
C SER A 52 1.40 16.60 0.76
N ARG A 53 1.53 16.11 1.99
CA ARG A 53 0.76 14.93 2.42
C ARG A 53 -0.75 15.18 2.43
N ASP A 54 -1.15 16.41 2.69
CA ASP A 54 -2.55 16.84 2.69
C ASP A 54 -3.12 16.83 1.26
N ASP A 55 -2.35 17.28 0.26
CA ASP A 55 -2.74 17.23 -1.16
C ASP A 55 -2.86 15.78 -1.68
N LEU A 56 -2.10 14.86 -1.09
CA LEU A 56 -2.14 13.44 -1.40
C LEU A 56 -3.36 12.71 -0.80
N ASN A 57 -4.18 13.40 0.00
CA ASN A 57 -5.27 12.82 0.79
C ASN A 57 -4.84 11.55 1.56
N ALA A 58 -3.55 11.51 1.94
CA ALA A 58 -2.87 10.39 2.60
C ALA A 58 -2.84 10.56 4.12
N LYS A 59 -3.74 11.39 4.66
CA LYS A 59 -3.87 11.66 6.08
C LYS A 59 -4.45 10.43 6.78
N ALA A 60 -3.87 10.06 7.92
CA ALA A 60 -4.39 8.98 8.72
C ALA A 60 -5.78 9.37 9.28
N GLN A 61 -6.79 8.52 9.04
CA GLN A 61 -8.12 8.74 9.61
C GLN A 61 -8.08 8.56 11.14
N SER A 62 -8.80 9.43 11.85
CA SER A 62 -8.99 9.32 13.30
C SER A 62 -9.80 8.07 13.68
N PHE A 63 -9.75 7.66 14.96
CA PHE A 63 -10.51 6.49 15.44
C PHE A 63 -12.03 6.59 15.17
N LEU A 64 -12.60 7.79 15.30
CA LEU A 64 -14.02 8.04 15.04
C LEU A 64 -14.33 8.03 13.54
N GLU A 65 -13.46 8.60 12.71
CA GLU A 65 -13.59 8.53 11.24
C GLU A 65 -13.51 7.10 10.73
N ARG A 66 -12.69 6.24 11.33
CA ARG A 66 -12.58 4.82 10.95
C ARG A 66 -13.84 4.00 11.28
N ALA A 67 -14.62 4.43 12.27
CA ALA A 67 -15.87 3.78 12.65
C ALA A 67 -17.05 4.18 11.74
N ILE A 68 -17.02 5.40 11.18
CA ILE A 68 -18.08 5.97 10.35
C ILE A 68 -17.77 5.81 8.86
N VAL A 69 -16.50 5.96 8.47
CA VAL A 69 -16.01 5.89 7.10
C VAL A 69 -15.23 4.59 6.91
N LYS A 70 -15.45 3.92 5.78
CA LYS A 70 -14.71 2.72 5.36
C LYS A 70 -13.20 2.96 5.53
N ARG A 71 -12.51 2.04 6.23
CA ARG A 71 -11.06 2.10 6.50
C ARG A 71 -10.28 2.59 5.28
N ASN A 72 -9.63 3.74 5.41
CA ASN A 72 -8.77 4.30 4.36
C ASN A 72 -7.40 3.62 4.38
N TYR A 73 -7.12 2.81 3.36
CA TYR A 73 -5.82 2.17 3.17
C TYR A 73 -4.80 3.08 2.47
N ALA A 74 -5.12 4.35 2.21
CA ALA A 74 -4.18 5.32 1.65
C ALA A 74 -3.00 5.59 2.59
N ALA A 75 -3.23 5.64 3.91
CA ALA A 75 -2.15 5.80 4.89
C ALA A 75 -1.22 4.58 4.88
N ASP A 76 -1.78 3.36 4.90
CA ASP A 76 -1.03 2.10 4.83
C ASP A 76 -0.24 2.00 3.51
N ALA A 77 -0.86 2.39 2.38
CA ALA A 77 -0.22 2.45 1.07
C ALA A 77 0.91 3.48 1.00
N PHE A 78 0.70 4.66 1.55
CA PHE A 78 1.69 5.73 1.60
C PHE A 78 2.89 5.33 2.45
N GLU A 79 2.65 4.77 3.64
CA GLU A 79 3.71 4.24 4.52
C GLU A 79 4.49 3.11 3.85
N PHE A 80 3.80 2.20 3.15
CA PHE A 80 4.44 1.15 2.37
C PHE A 80 5.37 1.72 1.27
N LEU A 81 4.92 2.74 0.54
CA LEU A 81 5.70 3.37 -0.51
C LEU A 81 6.92 4.15 0.05
N ILE A 82 6.80 4.76 1.22
CA ILE A 82 7.93 5.37 1.93
C ILE A 82 8.93 4.31 2.37
N LYS A 83 8.47 3.26 3.06
CA LYS A 83 9.34 2.17 3.55
C LYS A 83 10.08 1.45 2.43
N SER A 84 9.49 1.40 1.24
CA SER A 84 10.12 0.82 0.04
C SER A 84 10.97 1.82 -0.76
N ASN A 85 11.20 3.03 -0.23
CA ASN A 85 11.93 4.12 -0.88
C ASN A 85 11.36 4.55 -2.26
N ILE A 86 10.10 4.19 -2.56
CA ILE A 86 9.41 4.56 -3.80
C ILE A 86 8.88 5.99 -3.70
N ILE A 87 8.43 6.41 -2.51
CA ILE A 87 8.18 7.81 -2.19
C ILE A 87 9.33 8.32 -1.32
N LYS A 88 9.84 9.50 -1.66
CA LYS A 88 10.87 10.21 -0.90
C LYS A 88 10.37 11.61 -0.55
N GLY A 89 10.87 12.17 0.54
CA GLY A 89 10.42 13.46 0.99
C GLY A 89 11.02 13.88 2.32
N THR A 90 10.80 15.14 2.68
CA THR A 90 11.00 15.68 4.02
C THR A 90 9.66 15.76 4.74
N GLU A 91 9.65 16.26 5.99
CA GLU A 91 8.52 16.18 6.94
C GLU A 91 7.13 16.42 6.35
N ASP A 92 7.00 17.29 5.34
CA ASP A 92 5.68 17.62 4.78
C ASP A 92 5.58 17.59 3.25
N ARG A 93 6.67 17.25 2.53
CA ARG A 93 6.66 17.24 1.05
C ARG A 93 7.27 15.98 0.48
N PHE A 94 6.53 15.34 -0.41
CA PHE A 94 6.83 14.03 -0.96
C PHE A 94 6.87 14.07 -2.48
N TYR A 95 7.74 13.26 -3.07
CA TYR A 95 7.82 13.02 -4.50
C TYR A 95 8.01 11.53 -4.77
N PHE A 96 7.58 11.10 -5.94
CA PHE A 96 7.65 9.71 -6.37
C PHE A 96 8.96 9.45 -7.12
N ASP A 97 9.76 8.50 -6.62
CA ASP A 97 11.07 8.14 -7.17
C ASP A 97 10.95 6.96 -8.14
N MET A 98 10.84 7.29 -9.42
CA MET A 98 10.75 6.33 -10.53
C MET A 98 11.96 5.41 -10.65
N LYS A 99 13.15 5.86 -10.25
CA LYS A 99 14.35 5.02 -10.28
C LYS A 99 14.25 3.92 -9.23
N ASN A 100 13.79 4.27 -8.03
CA ASN A 100 13.59 3.26 -6.99
C ASN A 100 12.40 2.38 -7.28
N LEU A 101 11.31 2.86 -7.89
CA LEU A 101 10.22 1.98 -8.31
C LEU A 101 10.74 0.83 -9.19
N LYS A 102 11.54 1.15 -10.22
CA LYS A 102 12.12 0.15 -11.11
C LYS A 102 13.08 -0.79 -10.39
N SER A 103 13.95 -0.26 -9.53
CA SER A 103 14.87 -1.07 -8.72
C SER A 103 14.13 -2.01 -7.76
N THR A 104 13.11 -1.51 -7.08
CA THR A 104 12.26 -2.27 -6.17
C THR A 104 11.48 -3.35 -6.92
N LYS A 105 10.94 -3.07 -8.11
CA LYS A 105 10.31 -4.09 -8.96
C LYS A 105 11.28 -5.18 -9.40
N SER A 106 12.51 -4.84 -9.75
CA SER A 106 13.55 -5.79 -10.18
C SER A 106 13.94 -6.77 -9.07
N ASN A 107 13.96 -6.31 -7.82
CA ASN A 107 14.36 -7.09 -6.65
C ASN A 107 13.18 -7.53 -5.78
N ALA A 108 11.94 -7.35 -6.27
CA ALA A 108 10.73 -7.58 -5.51
C ALA A 108 10.42 -9.07 -5.38
N ASN A 109 9.97 -9.48 -4.18
CA ASN A 109 9.31 -10.77 -3.99
C ASN A 109 7.92 -10.78 -4.67
N PHE A 110 7.29 -11.96 -4.72
CA PHE A 110 5.99 -12.14 -5.37
C PHE A 110 4.91 -11.15 -4.90
N LEU A 111 4.82 -10.89 -3.59
CA LEU A 111 3.83 -9.97 -3.04
C LEU A 111 4.09 -8.53 -3.48
N MET A 112 5.33 -8.09 -3.43
CA MET A 112 5.73 -6.75 -3.86
C MET A 112 5.51 -6.58 -5.37
N GLN A 113 5.82 -7.59 -6.18
CA GLN A 113 5.52 -7.60 -7.62
C GLN A 113 4.01 -7.50 -7.87
N TYR A 114 3.19 -8.25 -7.12
CA TYR A 114 1.74 -8.17 -7.23
C TYR A 114 1.21 -6.76 -6.92
N ILE A 115 1.68 -6.17 -5.82
CA ILE A 115 1.26 -4.84 -5.36
C ILE A 115 1.66 -3.75 -6.36
N LEU A 116 2.89 -3.79 -6.89
CA LEU A 116 3.42 -2.77 -7.79
C LEU A 116 3.10 -3.02 -9.27
N LYS A 117 2.40 -4.11 -9.60
CA LYS A 117 2.18 -4.60 -10.98
C LYS A 117 1.64 -3.53 -11.93
N ASP A 118 0.74 -2.67 -11.45
CA ASP A 118 0.00 -1.73 -12.31
C ASP A 118 0.66 -0.34 -12.36
N LEU A 119 1.77 -0.14 -11.65
CA LEU A 119 2.60 1.04 -11.76
C LEU A 119 3.46 0.94 -13.03
N PRO A 120 3.97 2.06 -13.58
CA PRO A 120 4.86 2.03 -14.75
C PRO A 120 6.26 1.45 -14.47
#